data_AF-A0AAE1HRB7-F1
#
_entry.id   AF-A0AAE1HRB7-F1
#
_cell.length_a   1.000
_cell.length_b   1.000
_cell.length_c   1.000
_cell.angle_alpha   90.00
_cell.angle_beta   90.00
_cell.angle_gamma   90.00
#
_symmetry.space_group_name_H-M   'P 1'
#
loop_
_entity.id
_entity.type
_entity.pdbx_description
1 polymer ?
#
loop_
_entity_poly.entity_id
_entity_poly.type
_entity_poly.pdbx_seq_one_letter_code
_entity_poly.pdbx_strand_id
1 'polypeptide(L)'
;MLSSGNTGALANHECAKERERYSSVDLTKDDREMFENSLVALCAGQLLPPNLIMSEDFAVMIQAALDLGAKYSKLNAKDIIPYRTTLTVKMKAMADRAQADLVSSISEYVEDELVSSTADAWTDSQRGRKFLAQTVSYVDEEFCYNENLLGVPHCDAESATAPVILEEIKSNLAKINLDPNSKLHYVTDDGSDIVCALKQEERTYCADHCTNLLVKKALTLQLSKLNLYGPEGEIILEKIAAAVSAIKSSRLNSASLANIKGKLKPFPKNRGHQIVFRSCIPMLQIVHNNYASVSTV
;
A
#
# COMPACT_ATOMS: atom_id res chain seq x y z
N MET A 1 -44.57 19.50 -20.10
CA MET A 1 -44.33 18.21 -20.79
C MET A 1 -42.95 17.73 -20.35
N LEU A 2 -42.91 16.82 -19.38
CA LEU A 2 -41.68 16.22 -18.88
C LEU A 2 -41.36 15.05 -19.80
N SER A 3 -40.30 15.16 -20.60
CA SER A 3 -39.80 14.05 -21.42
C SER A 3 -39.09 13.06 -20.49
N SER A 4 -39.65 11.87 -20.37
CA SER A 4 -39.02 10.70 -19.79
C SER A 4 -37.73 10.37 -20.55
N GLY A 5 -36.58 10.74 -19.97
CA GLY A 5 -35.26 10.37 -20.49
C GLY A 5 -35.05 8.86 -20.36
N ASN A 6 -34.90 8.20 -21.50
CA ASN A 6 -34.60 6.78 -21.62
C ASN A 6 -33.26 6.44 -20.95
N THR A 7 -33.31 5.79 -19.78
CA THR A 7 -32.17 5.10 -19.15
C THR A 7 -31.85 3.75 -19.80
N GLY A 8 -32.54 3.38 -20.89
CA GLY A 8 -32.39 2.08 -21.56
C GLY A 8 -31.07 1.87 -22.32
N ALA A 9 -30.27 2.92 -22.56
CA ALA A 9 -29.03 2.82 -23.33
C ALA A 9 -27.83 2.27 -22.54
N LEU A 10 -27.89 2.29 -21.19
CA LEU A 10 -26.83 1.74 -20.34
C LEU A 10 -26.89 0.21 -20.20
N ALA A 11 -28.00 -0.42 -20.60
CA ALA A 11 -28.17 -1.87 -20.53
C ALA A 11 -27.52 -2.63 -21.71
N ASN A 12 -27.09 -1.92 -22.76
CA ASN A 12 -26.58 -2.51 -24.00
C ASN A 12 -25.09 -2.20 -24.26
N HIS A 13 -24.33 -1.81 -23.23
CA HIS A 13 -22.88 -1.72 -23.35
C HIS A 13 -22.30 -3.13 -23.52
N GLU A 14 -21.86 -3.47 -24.73
CA GLU A 14 -21.01 -4.63 -25.00
C GLU A 14 -19.64 -4.39 -24.35
N CYS A 15 -19.49 -4.84 -23.11
CA CYS A 15 -18.17 -4.92 -22.48
C CYS A 15 -17.27 -5.80 -23.35
N ALA A 16 -16.00 -5.39 -23.49
CA ALA A 16 -15.02 -5.99 -24.38
C ALA A 16 -15.13 -7.52 -24.42
N LYS A 17 -15.26 -8.03 -25.66
CA LYS A 17 -15.53 -9.42 -26.04
C LYS A 17 -14.70 -10.43 -25.24
N GLU A 18 -15.35 -11.54 -24.91
CA GLU A 18 -14.84 -12.72 -24.20
C GLU A 18 -13.35 -12.98 -24.50
N ARG A 19 -12.53 -13.03 -23.43
CA ARG A 19 -11.20 -13.65 -23.49
C ARG A 19 -11.37 -15.06 -24.04
N GLU A 20 -10.53 -15.46 -25.00
CA GLU A 20 -10.48 -16.83 -25.51
C GLU A 20 -10.53 -17.82 -24.32
N ARG A 21 -11.55 -18.66 -24.30
CA ARG A 21 -11.67 -19.73 -23.31
C ARG A 21 -10.58 -20.75 -23.64
N TYR A 22 -9.46 -20.69 -22.93
CA TYR A 22 -8.48 -21.76 -22.95
C TYR A 22 -9.19 -23.08 -22.65
N SER A 23 -9.00 -24.09 -23.51
CA SER A 23 -9.53 -25.42 -23.27
C SER A 23 -8.99 -25.93 -21.94
N SER A 24 -9.86 -26.33 -21.00
CA SER A 24 -9.44 -26.92 -19.74
C SER A 24 -8.72 -28.25 -20.04
N VAL A 25 -7.40 -28.25 -19.94
CA VAL A 25 -6.61 -29.46 -20.02
C VAL A 25 -6.60 -30.10 -18.64
N ASP A 26 -7.06 -31.35 -18.57
CA ASP A 26 -6.94 -32.16 -17.36
C ASP A 26 -5.48 -32.62 -17.20
N LEU A 27 -4.68 -31.81 -16.51
CA LEU A 27 -3.34 -32.20 -16.08
C LEU A 27 -3.43 -33.40 -15.14
N THR A 28 -2.58 -34.40 -15.37
CA THR A 28 -2.48 -35.55 -14.47
C THR A 28 -2.05 -35.11 -13.07
N LYS A 29 -2.30 -35.96 -12.07
CA LYS A 29 -1.87 -35.68 -10.70
C LYS A 29 -0.34 -35.50 -10.63
N ASP A 30 0.40 -36.33 -11.33
CA ASP A 30 1.87 -36.33 -11.33
C ASP A 30 2.42 -35.04 -11.98
N ASP A 31 1.80 -34.56 -13.07
CA ASP A 31 2.18 -33.30 -13.71
C ASP A 31 1.94 -32.09 -12.80
N ARG A 32 0.82 -32.09 -12.07
CA ARG A 32 0.49 -31.04 -11.09
C ARG A 32 1.50 -31.04 -9.95
N GLU A 33 1.78 -32.21 -9.38
CA GLU A 33 2.74 -32.35 -8.29
C GLU A 33 4.16 -31.94 -8.72
N MET A 34 4.57 -32.27 -9.94
CA MET A 34 5.85 -31.82 -10.50
C MET A 34 5.93 -30.29 -10.59
N PHE A 35 4.87 -29.63 -11.08
CA PHE A 35 4.84 -28.17 -11.19
C PHE A 35 4.80 -27.50 -9.82
N GLU A 36 3.99 -28.01 -8.89
CA GLU A 36 3.91 -27.53 -7.50
C GLU A 36 5.27 -27.60 -6.80
N ASN A 37 5.98 -28.73 -6.90
CA ASN A 37 7.31 -28.89 -6.34
C ASN A 37 8.33 -27.91 -6.93
N SER A 38 8.20 -27.58 -8.22
CA SER A 38 9.05 -26.58 -8.87
C SER A 38 8.80 -25.17 -8.32
N LEU A 39 7.54 -24.81 -8.08
CA LEU A 39 7.17 -23.53 -7.45
C LEU A 39 7.65 -23.47 -6.00
N VAL A 40 7.51 -24.55 -5.23
CA VAL A 40 8.03 -24.64 -3.85
C VAL A 40 9.55 -24.46 -3.84
N ALA A 41 10.27 -25.13 -4.75
CA ALA A 41 11.73 -24.98 -4.87
C ALA A 41 12.13 -23.54 -5.23
N LEU A 42 11.40 -22.88 -6.13
CA LEU A 42 11.61 -21.47 -6.47
C LEU A 42 11.41 -20.56 -5.26
N CYS A 43 10.28 -20.70 -4.56
CA CYS A 43 9.97 -19.89 -3.38
C CYS A 43 10.98 -20.10 -2.25
N ALA A 44 11.31 -21.35 -1.92
CA ALA A 44 12.26 -21.67 -0.87
C ALA A 44 13.69 -21.26 -1.23
N GLY A 45 14.12 -21.54 -2.46
CA GLY A 45 15.48 -21.28 -2.93
C GLY A 45 15.80 -19.80 -3.11
N GLN A 46 14.81 -18.96 -3.42
CA GLN A 46 14.97 -17.51 -3.63
C GLN A 46 14.35 -16.66 -2.51
N LEU A 47 13.83 -17.29 -1.45
CA LEU A 47 13.10 -16.64 -0.36
C LEU A 47 11.95 -15.75 -0.86
N LEU A 48 11.27 -16.18 -1.93
CA LEU A 48 10.16 -15.45 -2.51
C LEU A 48 8.87 -15.72 -1.73
N PRO A 49 8.04 -14.70 -1.50
CA PRO A 49 6.81 -14.89 -0.76
C PRO A 49 5.77 -15.60 -1.67
N PRO A 50 5.00 -16.58 -1.16
CA PRO A 50 4.10 -17.38 -2.00
C PRO A 50 3.04 -16.57 -2.76
N ASN A 51 2.66 -15.39 -2.26
CA ASN A 51 1.71 -14.52 -2.94
C ASN A 51 2.25 -13.97 -4.27
N LEU A 52 3.57 -13.95 -4.48
CA LEU A 52 4.16 -13.53 -5.76
C LEU A 52 3.84 -14.51 -6.89
N ILE A 53 3.91 -15.82 -6.63
CA ILE A 53 3.62 -16.86 -7.64
C ILE A 53 2.12 -17.08 -7.86
N MET A 54 1.29 -16.51 -6.98
CA MET A 54 -0.18 -16.53 -7.10
C MET A 54 -0.72 -15.29 -7.81
N SER A 55 0.13 -14.39 -8.29
CA SER A 55 -0.33 -13.19 -9.00
C SER A 55 -0.78 -13.50 -10.42
N GLU A 56 -1.72 -12.70 -10.93
CA GLU A 56 -2.15 -12.77 -12.32
C GLU A 56 -0.96 -12.53 -13.28
N ASP A 57 -0.06 -11.60 -12.95
CA ASP A 57 1.13 -11.31 -13.75
C ASP A 57 2.07 -12.52 -13.88
N PHE A 58 2.19 -13.32 -12.81
CA PHE A 58 2.96 -14.56 -12.85
C PHE A 58 2.29 -15.58 -13.79
N ALA A 59 0.96 -15.70 -13.74
CA ALA A 59 0.22 -16.56 -14.66
C ALA A 59 0.40 -16.13 -16.13
N VAL A 60 0.34 -14.83 -16.42
CA VAL A 60 0.61 -14.27 -17.76
C VAL A 60 2.04 -14.63 -18.23
N MET A 61 3.03 -14.51 -17.34
CA MET A 61 4.42 -14.88 -17.66
C MET A 61 4.55 -16.38 -17.98
N ILE A 62 3.92 -17.25 -17.18
CA ILE A 62 3.93 -18.71 -17.42
C ILE A 62 3.24 -19.03 -18.74
N GLN A 63 2.10 -18.43 -19.04
CA GLN A 63 1.40 -18.62 -20.31
C GLN A 63 2.29 -18.22 -21.50
N ALA A 64 2.97 -17.08 -21.42
CA ALA A 64 3.91 -16.67 -22.47
C ALA A 64 5.05 -17.69 -22.67
N ALA A 65 5.55 -18.32 -21.60
CA ALA A 65 6.53 -19.39 -21.71
C ALA A 65 5.95 -20.67 -22.35
N LEU A 66 4.71 -21.03 -22.02
CA LEU A 66 4.00 -22.16 -22.63
C LEU A 66 3.76 -21.94 -24.12
N ASP A 67 3.35 -20.73 -24.53
CA ASP A 67 3.10 -20.39 -25.94
C ASP A 67 4.41 -20.46 -26.76
N LEU A 68 5.53 -19.99 -26.19
CA LEU A 68 6.85 -20.17 -26.79
C LEU A 68 7.20 -21.66 -26.92
N GLY A 69 6.95 -22.45 -25.87
CA GLY A 69 7.13 -23.91 -25.89
C GLY A 69 6.31 -24.60 -26.97
N ALA A 70 5.04 -24.23 -27.13
CA ALA A 70 4.17 -24.74 -28.17
C ALA A 70 4.67 -24.37 -29.58
N LYS A 71 5.14 -23.13 -29.77
CA LYS A 71 5.64 -22.63 -31.05
C LYS A 71 6.96 -23.28 -31.49
N TYR A 72 7.89 -23.52 -30.56
CA TYR A 72 9.25 -23.96 -30.89
C TYR A 72 9.59 -25.39 -30.43
N SER A 73 8.65 -26.10 -29.77
CA SER A 73 8.73 -27.46 -29.23
C SER A 73 9.79 -27.70 -28.15
N LYS A 74 11.08 -27.46 -28.44
CA LYS A 74 12.20 -27.67 -27.52
C LYS A 74 12.95 -26.37 -27.34
N LEU A 75 12.70 -25.71 -26.21
CA LEU A 75 13.43 -24.51 -25.80
C LEU A 75 14.25 -24.81 -24.55
N ASN A 76 15.46 -24.26 -24.49
CA ASN A 76 16.20 -24.18 -23.25
C ASN A 76 15.73 -22.94 -22.48
N ALA A 77 15.27 -23.11 -21.24
CA ALA A 77 14.77 -22.00 -20.43
C ALA A 77 15.80 -20.87 -20.28
N LYS A 78 17.10 -21.18 -20.27
CA LYS A 78 18.18 -20.18 -20.19
C LYS A 78 18.24 -19.24 -21.39
N ASP A 79 17.75 -19.68 -22.55
CA ASP A 79 17.75 -18.87 -23.78
C ASP A 79 16.55 -17.91 -23.82
N ILE A 80 15.50 -18.19 -23.04
CA ILE A 80 14.29 -17.37 -22.95
C ILE A 80 14.46 -16.28 -21.88
N ILE A 81 15.10 -16.61 -20.75
CA ILE A 81 15.22 -15.70 -19.61
C ILE A 81 16.28 -14.64 -19.92
N PRO A 82 15.90 -13.36 -20.07
CA PRO A 82 16.86 -12.30 -20.33
C PRO A 82 17.76 -12.04 -19.11
N TYR A 83 18.98 -11.54 -19.38
CA TYR A 83 19.87 -11.08 -18.31
C TYR A 83 19.23 -9.94 -17.50
N ARG A 84 19.62 -9.85 -16.22
CA ARG A 84 19.17 -8.81 -15.28
C ARG A 84 19.29 -7.40 -15.86
N THR A 85 20.41 -7.08 -16.51
CA THR A 85 20.65 -5.77 -17.12
C THR A 85 19.62 -5.44 -18.19
N THR A 86 19.30 -6.40 -19.06
CA THR A 86 18.25 -6.28 -20.08
C THR A 86 16.88 -6.04 -19.45
N LEU A 87 16.54 -6.78 -18.39
CA LEU A 87 15.28 -6.57 -17.65
C LEU A 87 15.22 -5.16 -17.06
N THR A 88 16.27 -4.71 -16.38
CA THR A 88 16.32 -3.36 -15.80
C THR A 88 16.14 -2.26 -16.85
N VAL A 89 16.79 -2.39 -18.02
CA VAL A 89 16.62 -1.43 -19.12
C VAL A 89 15.18 -1.44 -19.64
N LYS A 90 14.59 -2.62 -19.86
CA LYS A 90 13.21 -2.73 -20.33
C LYS A 90 12.19 -2.23 -19.30
N MET A 91 12.39 -2.51 -18.02
CA MET A 91 11.56 -2.00 -16.93
C MET A 91 11.59 -0.46 -16.90
N LYS A 92 12.78 0.14 -17.04
CA LYS A 92 12.91 1.59 -17.12
C LYS A 92 12.15 2.15 -18.34
N ALA A 93 12.34 1.57 -19.52
CA ALA A 93 11.62 2.01 -20.72
C ALA A 93 10.09 1.80 -20.63
N MET A 94 9.62 0.81 -19.86
CA MET A 94 8.20 0.65 -19.55
C MET A 94 7.71 1.73 -18.59
N ALA A 95 8.47 2.04 -17.54
CA ALA A 95 8.14 3.12 -16.61
C ALA A 95 8.13 4.49 -17.29
N ASP A 96 9.14 4.80 -18.11
CA ASP A 96 9.22 6.06 -18.87
C ASP A 96 8.02 6.23 -19.82
N ARG A 97 7.55 5.15 -20.44
CA ARG A 97 6.32 5.17 -21.27
C ARG A 97 5.07 5.39 -20.44
N ALA A 98 4.90 4.64 -19.35
CA ALA A 98 3.75 4.81 -18.47
C ALA A 98 3.70 6.24 -17.87
N GLN A 99 4.85 6.84 -17.59
CA GLN A 99 4.94 8.24 -17.18
C GLN A 99 4.51 9.20 -18.28
N ALA A 100 4.99 9.00 -19.52
CA ALA A 100 4.57 9.84 -20.64
C ALA A 100 3.06 9.74 -20.90
N ASP A 101 2.49 8.53 -20.83
CA ASP A 101 1.05 8.30 -20.97
C ASP A 101 0.26 8.99 -19.85
N LEU A 102 0.72 8.86 -18.60
CA LEU A 102 0.11 9.55 -17.45
C LEU A 102 0.14 11.06 -17.61
N VAL A 103 1.28 11.63 -17.98
CA VAL A 103 1.42 13.09 -18.14
C VAL A 103 0.47 13.59 -19.21
N SER A 104 0.43 12.90 -20.34
CA SER A 104 -0.52 13.21 -21.41
C SER A 104 -1.98 13.15 -20.95
N SER A 105 -2.32 12.29 -19.98
CA SER A 105 -3.68 12.17 -19.49
C SER A 105 -4.04 13.18 -18.40
N ILE A 106 -3.07 13.76 -17.69
CA ILE A 106 -3.32 14.66 -16.55
C ILE A 106 -3.00 16.13 -16.82
N SER A 107 -2.23 16.46 -17.85
CA SER A 107 -1.75 17.84 -18.09
C SER A 107 -2.87 18.87 -18.13
N GLU A 108 -3.96 18.62 -18.86
CA GLU A 108 -5.10 19.55 -18.94
C GLU A 108 -5.76 19.77 -17.58
N TYR A 109 -5.98 18.70 -16.80
CA TYR A 109 -6.52 18.79 -15.45
C TYR A 109 -5.60 19.56 -14.50
N VAL A 110 -4.27 19.44 -14.67
CA VAL A 110 -3.29 20.20 -13.88
C VAL A 110 -3.37 21.69 -14.23
N GLU A 111 -3.50 22.04 -15.51
CA GLU A 111 -3.63 23.42 -15.98
C GLU A 111 -4.94 24.06 -15.49
N ASP A 112 -6.02 23.29 -15.43
CA ASP A 112 -7.33 23.70 -14.92
C ASP A 112 -7.44 23.69 -13.39
N GLU A 113 -6.36 23.38 -12.67
CA GLU A 113 -6.31 23.29 -11.20
C GLU A 113 -7.30 22.23 -10.63
N LEU A 114 -7.60 21.17 -11.39
CA LEU A 114 -8.55 20.09 -11.06
C LEU A 114 -7.88 18.83 -10.49
N VAL A 115 -6.58 18.89 -10.18
CA VAL A 115 -5.81 17.77 -9.64
C VAL A 115 -5.53 17.96 -8.15
N SER A 116 -5.81 16.92 -7.38
CA SER A 116 -5.38 16.80 -5.99
C SER A 116 -4.11 15.96 -5.90
N SER A 117 -3.26 16.25 -4.90
CA SER A 117 -2.09 15.44 -4.59
C SER A 117 -2.10 15.02 -3.13
N THR A 118 -2.05 13.73 -2.86
CA THR A 118 -1.75 13.23 -1.51
C THR A 118 -0.24 13.13 -1.34
N ALA A 119 0.26 13.52 -0.17
CA ALA A 119 1.67 13.40 0.19
C ALA A 119 1.77 12.66 1.53
N ASP A 120 1.89 11.33 1.43
CA ASP A 120 1.94 10.44 2.60
C ASP A 120 3.38 10.21 3.04
N ALA A 121 3.71 10.66 4.25
CA ALA A 121 5.06 10.64 4.79
C ALA A 121 5.19 9.65 5.94
N TRP A 122 6.22 8.79 5.89
CA TRP A 122 6.55 7.93 7.02
C TRP A 122 8.06 7.79 7.21
N THR A 123 8.46 7.57 8.46
CA THR A 123 9.86 7.32 8.80
C THR A 123 10.10 5.82 8.99
N ASP A 124 11.00 5.27 8.19
CA ASP A 124 11.57 3.95 8.44
C ASP A 124 12.76 4.10 9.40
N SER A 125 12.50 3.85 10.69
CA SER A 125 13.51 3.94 11.74
C SER A 125 14.62 2.90 11.60
N GLN A 126 14.39 1.77 10.91
CA GLN A 126 15.44 0.75 10.72
C GLN A 126 16.44 1.20 9.66
N ARG A 127 15.98 1.95 8.66
CA ARG A 127 16.81 2.46 7.56
C ARG A 127 17.29 3.90 7.78
N GLY A 128 16.77 4.59 8.79
CA GLY A 128 17.06 6.00 9.03
C GLY A 128 16.56 6.91 7.91
N ARG A 129 15.50 6.52 7.20
CA ARG A 129 14.97 7.24 6.04
C ARG A 129 13.55 7.73 6.28
N LYS A 130 13.24 8.90 5.73
CA LYS A 130 11.88 9.40 5.58
C LYS A 130 11.46 9.19 4.14
N PHE A 131 10.37 8.47 3.94
CA PHE A 131 9.75 8.26 2.64
C PHE A 131 8.56 9.19 2.51
N LEU A 132 8.29 9.60 1.27
CA LEU A 132 7.16 10.42 0.91
C LEU A 132 6.52 9.82 -0.34
N ALA A 133 5.38 9.15 -0.20
CA ALA A 133 4.60 8.72 -1.35
C ALA A 133 3.76 9.90 -1.84
N GLN A 134 3.99 10.33 -3.07
CA GLN A 134 3.20 11.35 -3.71
C GLN A 134 2.30 10.70 -4.75
N THR A 135 1.00 10.84 -4.55
CA THR A 135 -0.03 10.33 -5.46
C THR A 135 -0.86 11.49 -5.95
N VAL A 136 -1.22 11.50 -7.22
CA VAL A 136 -2.18 12.46 -7.77
C VAL A 136 -3.51 11.79 -8.01
N SER A 137 -4.57 12.55 -7.83
CA SER A 137 -5.93 12.12 -8.11
C SER A 137 -6.74 13.20 -8.80
N TYR A 138 -7.61 12.76 -9.70
CA TYR A 138 -8.48 13.61 -10.51
C TYR A 138 -9.73 12.82 -10.92
N VAL A 139 -10.75 13.56 -11.37
CA VAL A 139 -11.97 12.99 -11.95
C VAL A 139 -11.98 13.39 -13.42
N ASP A 140 -12.06 12.40 -14.30
CA ASP A 140 -12.09 12.66 -15.75
C ASP A 140 -13.48 13.10 -16.25
N GLU A 141 -13.56 13.41 -17.54
CA GLU A 141 -14.81 13.80 -18.21
C GLU A 141 -15.90 12.72 -18.16
N GLU A 142 -15.52 11.46 -17.94
CA GLU A 142 -16.45 10.33 -17.76
C GLU A 142 -16.89 10.15 -16.30
N PHE A 143 -16.50 11.06 -15.42
CA PHE A 143 -16.70 11.00 -13.97
C PHE A 143 -16.03 9.80 -13.30
N CYS A 144 -14.97 9.27 -13.89
CA CYS A 144 -14.17 8.22 -13.28
C CYS A 144 -13.08 8.82 -12.39
N TYR A 145 -12.98 8.29 -11.17
CA TYR A 145 -11.91 8.66 -10.24
C TYR A 145 -10.63 7.94 -10.65
N ASN A 146 -9.59 8.73 -10.89
CA ASN A 146 -8.26 8.25 -11.25
C ASN A 146 -7.28 8.56 -10.12
N GLU A 147 -6.43 7.59 -9.78
CA GLU A 147 -5.39 7.72 -8.77
C GLU A 147 -4.08 7.14 -9.31
N ASN A 148 -3.02 7.94 -9.29
CA ASN A 148 -1.73 7.56 -9.86
C ASN A 148 -0.59 7.93 -8.92
N LEU A 149 0.19 6.91 -8.51
CA LEU A 149 1.41 7.12 -7.74
C LEU A 149 2.47 7.75 -8.65
N LEU A 150 2.85 8.99 -8.36
CA LEU A 150 3.92 9.67 -9.10
C LEU A 150 5.29 9.11 -8.72
N GLY A 151 5.48 8.87 -7.43
CA GLY A 151 6.73 8.34 -6.91
C GLY A 151 6.75 8.24 -5.39
N VAL A 152 7.81 7.62 -4.90
CA VAL A 152 8.10 7.52 -3.47
C VAL A 152 9.51 8.06 -3.20
N PRO A 153 9.73 9.39 -3.35
CA PRO A 153 10.98 10.01 -2.94
C PRO A 153 11.32 9.69 -1.48
N HIS A 154 12.61 9.76 -1.17
CA HIS A 154 13.09 9.56 0.19
C HIS A 154 14.27 10.49 0.49
N CYS A 155 14.36 10.93 1.73
CA CYS A 155 15.51 11.65 2.26
C CYS A 155 15.99 11.02 3.56
N ASP A 156 17.19 11.39 4.00
CA ASP A 156 17.70 10.97 5.30
C ASP A 156 16.82 11.60 6.39
N ALA A 157 16.35 10.77 7.33
CA ALA A 157 15.34 11.20 8.30
C ALA A 157 15.79 12.37 9.18
N GLU A 158 17.09 12.46 9.47
CA GLU A 158 17.69 13.54 10.27
C GLU A 158 17.75 14.88 9.49
N SER A 159 17.74 14.81 8.16
CA SER A 159 17.82 15.97 7.27
C SER A 159 16.46 16.47 6.76
N ALA A 160 15.38 15.76 7.12
CA ALA A 160 14.05 15.93 6.54
C ALA A 160 13.31 17.18 7.06
N THR A 161 13.85 18.35 6.69
CA THR A 161 13.28 19.67 6.99
C THR A 161 12.18 20.03 5.99
N ALA A 162 11.33 21.01 6.32
CA ALA A 162 10.29 21.51 5.43
C ALA A 162 10.79 21.89 4.02
N PRO A 163 11.90 22.64 3.86
CA PRO A 163 12.43 22.96 2.53
C PRO A 163 12.83 21.73 1.72
N VAL A 164 13.45 20.73 2.37
CA VAL A 164 13.85 19.48 1.71
C VAL A 164 12.62 18.68 1.26
N ILE A 165 11.59 18.61 2.09
CA ILE A 165 10.33 17.94 1.74
C ILE A 165 9.67 18.62 0.54
N LEU A 166 9.61 19.96 0.53
CA LEU A 166 9.06 20.71 -0.60
C LEU A 166 9.88 20.45 -1.87
N GLU A 167 11.21 20.45 -1.77
CA GLU A 167 12.10 20.16 -2.90
C GLU A 167 11.87 18.75 -3.44
N GLU A 168 11.68 17.73 -2.59
CA GLU A 168 11.38 16.36 -3.03
C GLU A 168 10.03 16.27 -3.75
N ILE A 169 8.99 16.95 -3.26
CA ILE A 169 7.67 17.04 -3.93
C ILE A 169 7.83 17.66 -5.32
N LYS A 170 8.50 18.82 -5.40
CA LYS A 170 8.73 19.54 -6.66
C LYS A 170 9.59 18.77 -7.64
N SER A 171 10.66 18.13 -7.15
CA SER A 171 11.54 17.26 -7.93
C SER A 171 10.78 16.06 -8.49
N ASN A 172 9.83 15.51 -7.74
CA ASN A 172 9.03 14.39 -8.19
C ASN A 172 8.06 14.77 -9.33
N LEU A 173 7.45 15.96 -9.27
CA LEU A 173 6.71 16.53 -10.41
C LEU A 173 7.63 16.77 -11.63
N ALA A 174 8.81 17.33 -11.40
CA ALA A 174 9.79 17.58 -12.47
C ALA A 174 10.23 16.29 -13.18
N LYS A 175 10.45 15.19 -12.42
CA LYS A 175 10.90 13.90 -12.95
C LYS A 175 9.92 13.30 -13.96
N ILE A 176 8.64 13.62 -13.83
CA ILE A 176 7.60 13.20 -14.77
C ILE A 176 7.26 14.31 -15.78
N ASN A 177 8.05 15.38 -15.90
CA ASN A 177 7.79 16.50 -16.82
C ASN A 177 6.50 17.30 -16.54
N LEU A 178 6.02 17.35 -15.29
CA LEU A 178 5.06 18.36 -14.86
C LEU A 178 5.78 19.61 -14.33
N ASP A 179 5.13 20.77 -14.42
CA ASP A 179 5.67 22.01 -13.82
C ASP A 179 5.78 21.82 -12.30
N PRO A 180 6.99 21.96 -11.70
CA PRO A 180 7.17 21.88 -10.25
C PRO A 180 6.42 22.96 -9.45
N ASN A 181 5.89 23.98 -10.12
CA ASN A 181 5.07 25.03 -9.52
C ASN A 181 3.59 24.94 -9.93
N SER A 182 3.17 23.81 -10.52
CA SER A 182 1.76 23.52 -10.74
C SER A 182 0.98 23.68 -9.44
N LYS A 183 -0.16 24.37 -9.50
CA LYS A 183 -1.05 24.50 -8.35
C LYS A 183 -1.84 23.21 -8.21
N LEU A 184 -1.58 22.48 -7.13
CA LEU A 184 -2.29 21.26 -6.79
C LEU A 184 -2.96 21.45 -5.44
N HIS A 185 -4.12 20.83 -5.24
CA HIS A 185 -4.73 20.74 -3.93
C HIS A 185 -4.07 19.62 -3.12
N TYR A 186 -3.34 19.93 -2.05
CA TYR A 186 -2.62 18.92 -1.28
C TYR A 186 -3.45 18.34 -0.13
N VAL A 187 -3.44 17.03 0.02
CA VAL A 187 -4.02 16.33 1.18
C VAL A 187 -2.90 15.64 1.96
N THR A 188 -2.63 16.09 3.18
CA THR A 188 -1.51 15.57 4.00
C THR A 188 -1.91 15.36 5.44
N ASP A 189 -1.10 14.62 6.19
CA ASP A 189 -1.22 14.58 7.64
C ASP A 189 -0.87 15.94 8.30
N ASP A 190 -0.98 16.01 9.63
CA ASP A 190 -0.65 17.19 10.44
C ASP A 190 0.81 17.16 10.93
N GLY A 191 1.71 16.49 10.19
CA GLY A 191 3.13 16.50 10.48
C GLY A 191 3.70 17.91 10.34
N SER A 192 4.39 18.42 11.37
CA SER A 192 4.90 19.80 11.40
C SER A 192 5.75 20.15 10.17
N ASP A 193 6.56 19.21 9.70
CA ASP A 193 7.46 19.45 8.57
C ASP A 193 6.70 19.55 7.24
N ILE A 194 5.71 18.68 6.99
CA ILE A 194 4.93 18.70 5.74
C ILE A 194 3.98 19.90 5.71
N VAL A 195 3.38 20.26 6.85
CA VAL A 195 2.57 21.46 6.99
C VAL A 195 3.39 22.73 6.71
N CYS A 196 4.62 22.79 7.23
CA CYS A 196 5.52 23.92 6.99
C CYS A 196 6.04 23.95 5.54
N ALA A 197 6.29 22.79 4.93
CA ALA A 197 6.70 22.66 3.53
C ALA A 197 5.64 23.22 2.58
N LEU A 198 4.37 22.90 2.82
CA LEU A 198 3.23 23.25 1.97
C LEU A 198 2.47 24.50 2.46
N LYS A 199 3.08 25.34 3.29
CA LYS A 199 2.40 26.50 3.91
C LYS A 199 1.88 27.55 2.92
N GLN A 200 2.43 27.56 1.69
CA GLN A 200 2.07 28.48 0.61
C GLN A 200 1.16 27.81 -0.43
N GLU A 201 0.91 26.51 -0.29
CA GLU A 201 0.08 25.73 -1.21
C GLU A 201 -1.33 25.58 -0.64
N GLU A 202 -2.31 25.29 -1.51
CA GLU A 202 -3.63 24.90 -1.04
C GLU A 202 -3.56 23.50 -0.42
N ARG A 203 -4.03 23.37 0.83
CA ARG A 203 -3.87 22.13 1.59
C ARG A 203 -5.04 21.84 2.51
N THR A 204 -5.47 20.58 2.54
CA THR A 204 -6.40 20.03 3.52
C THR A 204 -5.77 18.92 4.35
N TYR A 205 -6.43 18.59 5.46
CA TYR A 205 -6.00 17.56 6.37
C TYR A 205 -6.46 16.17 5.91
N CYS A 206 -5.57 15.20 6.03
CA CYS A 206 -5.89 13.78 5.87
C CYS A 206 -6.92 13.35 6.93
N ALA A 207 -8.08 12.89 6.45
CA ALA A 207 -9.16 12.43 7.32
C ALA A 207 -8.77 11.21 8.18
N ASP A 208 -7.92 10.31 7.65
CA ASP A 208 -7.43 9.15 8.41
C ASP A 208 -6.55 9.61 9.58
N HIS A 209 -5.66 10.57 9.34
CA HIS A 209 -4.84 11.15 10.39
C HIS A 209 -5.71 11.88 11.42
N CYS A 210 -6.66 12.70 10.98
CA CYS A 210 -7.59 13.39 11.88
C CYS A 210 -8.42 12.42 12.73
N THR A 211 -8.93 11.35 12.12
CA THR A 211 -9.71 10.31 12.81
C THR A 211 -8.82 9.56 13.81
N ASN A 212 -7.61 9.19 13.41
CA ASN A 212 -6.66 8.55 14.31
C ASN A 212 -6.26 9.48 15.47
N LEU A 213 -6.03 10.77 15.21
CA LEU A 213 -5.79 11.77 16.24
C LEU A 213 -7.01 11.95 17.14
N LEU A 214 -8.23 11.94 16.60
CA LEU A 214 -9.47 12.02 17.37
C LEU A 214 -9.62 10.81 18.27
N VAL A 215 -9.42 9.59 17.77
CA VAL A 215 -9.46 8.36 18.56
C VAL A 215 -8.34 8.36 19.61
N LYS A 216 -7.11 8.68 19.20
CA LYS A 216 -5.97 8.78 20.12
C LYS A 216 -6.25 9.81 21.18
N LYS A 217 -6.74 11.00 20.83
CA LYS A 217 -7.13 12.03 21.78
C LYS A 217 -8.31 11.58 22.61
N ALA A 218 -9.36 10.94 22.11
CA ALA A 218 -10.46 10.44 22.94
C ALA A 218 -9.97 9.39 23.96
N LEU A 219 -8.97 8.58 23.58
CA LEU A 219 -8.36 7.57 24.46
C LEU A 219 -7.23 8.13 25.36
N THR A 220 -6.58 9.25 24.98
CA THR A 220 -5.42 9.85 25.67
C THR A 220 -5.77 11.13 26.43
N LEU A 221 -6.74 11.92 25.96
CA LEU A 221 -7.52 12.91 26.72
C LEU A 221 -8.33 12.12 27.75
N GLN A 222 -7.61 11.63 28.74
CA GLN A 222 -8.07 11.57 30.10
C GLN A 222 -9.35 10.75 30.27
N LEU A 223 -9.22 9.44 29.99
CA LEU A 223 -9.86 8.43 30.85
C LEU A 223 -9.58 8.70 32.34
N SER A 224 -8.53 9.45 32.67
CA SER A 224 -8.25 10.02 34.00
C SER A 224 -8.93 11.32 34.41
N LYS A 225 -9.72 11.99 33.54
CA LYS A 225 -10.52 13.18 33.91
C LYS A 225 -11.99 13.07 33.54
N LEU A 226 -12.35 12.18 32.62
CA LEU A 226 -13.74 11.94 32.24
C LEU A 226 -14.47 10.99 33.19
N ASN A 227 -13.78 10.30 34.11
CA ASN A 227 -14.38 9.37 35.07
C ASN A 227 -15.40 8.40 34.41
N LEU A 228 -15.16 8.01 33.14
CA LEU A 228 -16.11 7.19 32.38
C LEU A 228 -16.16 5.73 32.89
N TYR A 229 -15.16 5.31 33.67
CA TYR A 229 -15.03 3.96 34.25
C TYR A 229 -14.54 3.98 35.72
N GLY A 230 -14.53 5.12 36.40
CA GLY A 230 -13.95 5.20 37.74
C GLY A 230 -12.41 5.16 37.78
N PRO A 231 -11.81 5.27 38.97
CA PRO A 231 -10.38 4.99 39.23
C PRO A 231 -9.92 3.61 38.71
N GLU A 232 -10.86 2.67 38.56
CA GLU A 232 -10.62 1.31 38.08
C GLU A 232 -10.26 1.27 36.59
N GLY A 233 -10.85 2.15 35.77
CA GLY A 233 -10.53 2.26 34.34
C GLY A 233 -9.13 2.79 34.06
N GLU A 234 -8.63 3.72 34.88
CA GLU A 234 -7.26 4.21 34.80
C GLU A 234 -6.25 3.09 35.08
N ILE A 235 -6.48 2.32 36.14
CA ILE A 235 -5.66 1.16 36.50
C ILE A 235 -5.64 0.12 35.37
N ILE A 236 -6.78 -0.11 34.69
CA ILE A 236 -6.86 -1.04 33.57
C ILE A 236 -5.99 -0.57 32.40
N LEU A 237 -6.04 0.72 32.04
CA LEU A 237 -5.24 1.25 30.92
C LEU A 237 -3.75 1.26 31.23
N GLU A 238 -3.37 1.61 32.46
CA GLU A 238 -1.99 1.52 32.92
C GLU A 238 -1.49 0.08 32.89
N LYS A 239 -2.29 -0.89 33.35
CA LYS A 239 -1.97 -2.32 33.27
C LYS A 239 -1.87 -2.81 31.84
N ILE A 240 -2.72 -2.35 30.93
CA ILE A 240 -2.65 -2.68 29.50
C ILE A 240 -1.37 -2.11 28.89
N ALA A 241 -1.03 -0.85 29.17
CA ALA A 241 0.20 -0.23 28.69
C ALA A 241 1.45 -0.95 29.25
N ALA A 242 1.44 -1.31 30.53
CA ALA A 242 2.49 -2.08 31.19
C ALA A 242 2.62 -3.48 30.59
N ALA A 243 1.51 -4.20 30.35
CA ALA A 243 1.51 -5.51 29.71
C ALA A 243 2.06 -5.43 28.27
N VAL A 244 1.67 -4.43 27.48
CA VAL A 244 2.21 -4.21 26.13
C VAL A 244 3.71 -3.88 26.19
N SER A 245 4.14 -3.06 27.15
CA SER A 245 5.56 -2.73 27.38
C SER A 245 6.35 -3.96 27.80
N ALA A 246 5.80 -4.81 28.68
CA ALA A 246 6.39 -6.08 29.07
C ALA A 246 6.50 -7.01 27.87
N ILE A 247 5.47 -7.17 27.05
CA ILE A 247 5.51 -7.97 25.81
C ILE A 247 6.60 -7.45 24.86
N LYS A 248 6.71 -6.12 24.67
CA LYS A 248 7.73 -5.50 23.80
C LYS A 248 9.16 -5.60 24.33
N SER A 249 9.34 -5.44 25.64
CA SER A 249 10.66 -5.49 26.32
C SER A 249 11.12 -6.91 26.60
N SER A 250 10.18 -7.85 26.65
CA SER A 250 10.47 -9.28 26.69
C SER A 250 11.08 -9.70 25.35
N ARG A 251 12.42 -9.66 25.28
CA ARG A 251 13.20 -10.43 24.30
C ARG A 251 13.05 -11.93 24.60
N LEU A 252 11.83 -12.44 24.63
CA LEU A 252 11.55 -13.84 24.92
C LEU A 252 11.95 -14.66 23.69
N ASN A 253 12.85 -15.61 23.93
CA ASN A 253 13.33 -16.58 22.97
C ASN A 253 12.19 -17.09 22.07
N SER A 254 12.49 -17.27 20.79
CA SER A 254 11.56 -17.61 19.70
C SER A 254 10.56 -18.73 20.04
N ALA A 255 10.95 -19.67 20.92
CA ALA A 255 10.13 -20.77 21.40
C ALA A 255 8.97 -20.34 22.34
N SER A 256 9.19 -19.36 23.22
CA SER A 256 8.16 -18.82 24.12
C SER A 256 7.15 -17.97 23.34
N LEU A 257 7.66 -17.21 22.36
CA LEU A 257 6.84 -16.50 21.39
C LEU A 257 6.06 -17.43 20.49
N ALA A 258 6.53 -18.63 20.13
CA ALA A 258 5.77 -19.60 19.35
C ALA A 258 4.57 -20.17 20.12
N ASN A 259 4.73 -20.38 21.43
CA ASN A 259 3.66 -20.87 22.31
C ASN A 259 2.58 -19.82 22.58
N ILE A 260 2.97 -18.54 22.60
CA ILE A 260 2.04 -17.40 22.68
C ILE A 260 1.46 -17.12 21.29
N LYS A 261 2.26 -16.93 20.22
CA LYS A 261 1.85 -16.68 18.82
C LYS A 261 0.96 -17.77 18.23
N GLY A 262 1.12 -19.03 18.62
CA GLY A 262 0.22 -20.13 18.23
C GLY A 262 -1.16 -20.04 18.90
N LYS A 263 -1.27 -19.29 20.00
CA LYS A 263 -2.53 -18.98 20.71
C LYS A 263 -3.06 -17.58 20.40
N LEU A 264 -2.22 -16.68 19.87
CA LEU A 264 -2.65 -15.37 19.41
C LEU A 264 -3.49 -15.54 18.15
N LYS A 265 -4.77 -15.16 18.19
CA LYS A 265 -5.53 -14.98 16.95
C LYS A 265 -4.80 -13.94 16.10
N PRO A 266 -4.45 -14.26 14.83
CA PRO A 266 -3.75 -13.33 13.97
C PRO A 266 -4.58 -12.06 13.85
N PHE A 267 -3.88 -10.94 13.66
CA PHE A 267 -4.49 -9.67 13.30
C PHE A 267 -5.49 -9.92 12.16
N PRO A 268 -6.77 -9.50 12.25
CA PRO A 268 -7.59 -9.47 11.06
C PRO A 268 -6.83 -8.60 10.06
N LYS A 269 -6.43 -9.16 8.92
CA LYS A 269 -5.83 -8.40 7.82
C LYS A 269 -6.91 -7.48 7.26
N ASN A 270 -7.24 -6.40 7.97
CA ASN A 270 -8.05 -5.33 7.43
C ASN A 270 -7.20 -4.66 6.36
N ARG A 271 -7.58 -4.88 5.10
CA ARG A 271 -6.88 -4.41 3.89
C ARG A 271 -6.94 -2.89 3.69
N GLY A 272 -7.32 -2.10 4.70
CA GLY A 272 -7.66 -0.69 4.51
C GLY A 272 -7.14 0.28 5.57
N HIS A 273 -6.26 -0.11 6.50
CA HIS A 273 -5.72 0.82 7.48
C HIS A 273 -4.19 0.76 7.49
N GLN A 274 -3.54 1.92 7.32
CA GLN A 274 -2.09 2.02 7.44
C GLN A 274 -1.62 1.66 8.85
N ILE A 275 -0.68 0.72 8.94
CA ILE A 275 -0.08 0.22 10.20
C ILE A 275 0.73 1.33 10.91
N VAL A 276 1.09 2.40 10.19
CA VAL A 276 1.87 3.54 10.69
C VAL A 276 1.12 4.30 11.79
N PHE A 277 -0.22 4.32 11.74
CA PHE A 277 -1.04 4.87 12.80
C PHE A 277 -1.05 3.90 13.98
N ARG A 278 -0.14 4.14 14.93
CA ARG A 278 -0.08 3.50 16.26
C ARG A 278 -1.33 3.82 17.09
N SER A 279 -2.50 3.37 16.63
CA SER A 279 -3.75 3.48 17.37
C SER A 279 -3.69 2.53 18.58
N CYS A 280 -4.36 2.92 19.66
CA CYS A 280 -4.55 2.03 20.82
C CYS A 280 -5.41 0.81 20.46
N ILE A 281 -6.15 0.85 19.34
CA ILE A 281 -7.07 -0.20 18.89
C ILE A 281 -6.34 -1.53 18.60
N PRO A 282 -5.31 -1.60 17.75
CA PRO A 282 -4.43 -2.76 17.62
C PRO A 282 -3.98 -3.36 18.95
N MET A 283 -3.58 -2.52 19.90
CA MET A 283 -3.09 -2.96 21.21
C MET A 283 -4.22 -3.52 22.08
N LEU A 284 -5.37 -2.84 22.14
CA LEU A 284 -6.57 -3.29 22.84
C LEU A 284 -7.10 -4.60 22.26
N GLN A 285 -7.06 -4.73 20.94
CA GLN A 285 -7.50 -5.93 20.24
C GLN A 285 -6.53 -7.10 20.46
N ILE A 286 -5.22 -6.83 20.56
CA ILE A 286 -4.23 -7.83 21.01
C ILE A 286 -4.53 -8.26 22.44
N VAL A 287 -4.78 -7.34 23.37
CA VAL A 287 -5.09 -7.72 24.77
C VAL A 287 -6.41 -8.50 24.84
N HIS A 288 -7.47 -7.99 24.21
CA HIS A 288 -8.79 -8.62 24.18
C HIS A 288 -8.74 -10.04 23.59
N ASN A 289 -8.12 -10.20 22.42
CA ASN A 289 -8.03 -11.50 21.75
C ASN A 289 -7.17 -12.51 22.51
N ASN A 290 -6.39 -12.05 23.50
CA ASN A 290 -5.43 -12.87 24.24
C ASN A 290 -5.63 -12.77 25.75
N TYR A 291 -6.80 -12.30 26.17
CA TYR A 291 -7.07 -11.92 27.55
C TYR A 291 -6.69 -13.04 28.53
N ALA A 292 -7.07 -14.30 28.24
CA ALA A 292 -6.75 -15.46 29.09
C ALA A 292 -5.25 -15.76 29.25
N SER A 293 -4.42 -15.37 28.28
CA SER A 293 -2.95 -15.56 28.35
C SER A 293 -2.23 -14.34 28.93
N VAL A 294 -2.82 -13.15 28.77
CA VAL A 294 -2.28 -11.91 29.33
C VAL A 294 -2.65 -11.78 30.81
N SER A 295 -3.83 -12.26 31.24
CA SER A 295 -4.31 -12.17 32.63
C SER A 295 -3.60 -13.11 33.62
N THR A 296 -2.73 -13.99 33.14
CA THR A 296 -1.95 -14.93 33.96
C THR A 296 -0.52 -14.47 34.23
N VAL A 297 -0.13 -13.30 33.70
CA VAL A 297 1.16 -12.62 33.94
C VAL A 297 0.92 -11.45 34.89
#